data_AF-A0A415ME64-F1
#
_entry.id   AF-A0A415ME64-F1
#
_cell.length_a   1.000
_cell.length_b   1.000
_cell.length_c   1.000
_cell.angle_alpha   90.00
_cell.angle_beta   90.00
_cell.angle_gamma   90.00
#
_symmetry.space_group_name_H-M   'P 1'
#
loop_
_entity.id
_entity.type
_entity.pdbx_description
1 polymer ?
#
loop_
_entity_poly.entity_id
_entity_poly.type
_entity_poly.pdbx_seq_one_letter_code
_entity_poly.pdbx_strand_id
1 'polypeptide(L)'
;MAAQKFELFMGCMGNGTTVCNKAVYEHGDYKTIAHISNHGVIKFYVPEDYIPADAMEKIKKTAERSKAEFLEKWNQKTTRQKCEYMLDIPSIGYGGVMNPFYVIWDNNRDLPFEERVKLMEEKFFQTHM
;
A
#
# COMPACT_ATOMS: atom_id res chain seq x y z
N MET A 1 -33.36 3.79 12.92
CA MET A 1 -32.04 3.13 12.87
C MET A 1 -31.08 4.00 13.67
N ALA A 2 -30.53 3.53 14.79
CA ALA A 2 -29.53 4.29 15.51
C ALA A 2 -28.29 4.36 14.62
N ALA A 3 -27.91 5.57 14.17
CA ALA A 3 -26.63 5.76 13.51
C ALA A 3 -25.55 5.28 14.48
N GLN A 4 -24.83 4.22 14.11
CA GLN A 4 -23.64 3.83 14.88
C GLN A 4 -22.73 5.05 14.95
N LYS A 5 -22.31 5.42 16.16
CA LYS A 5 -21.37 6.53 16.32
C LYS A 5 -20.12 6.20 15.52
N PHE A 6 -19.79 7.06 14.57
CA PHE A 6 -18.65 6.91 13.69
C PHE A 6 -17.84 8.21 13.72
N GLU A 7 -16.61 8.13 14.20
CA GLU A 7 -15.66 9.23 14.19
C GLU A 7 -14.40 8.77 13.46
N LEU A 8 -14.21 9.27 12.24
CA LEU A 8 -13.06 8.91 11.40
C LEU A 8 -11.78 9.47 12.02
N PHE A 9 -10.85 8.58 12.35
CA PHE A 9 -9.49 8.94 12.74
C PHE A 9 -8.49 8.30 11.77
N MET A 10 -7.50 9.07 11.33
CA MET A 10 -6.46 8.60 10.41
C MET A 10 -5.11 8.96 11.00
N GLY A 11 -4.20 7.99 11.06
CA GLY A 11 -2.85 8.18 11.57
C GLY A 11 -1.82 7.48 10.70
N CYS A 12 -0.64 8.09 10.55
CA CYS A 12 0.48 7.47 9.85
C CYS A 12 1.09 6.37 10.75
N MET A 13 1.07 5.12 10.30
CA MET A 13 1.62 3.99 11.05
C MET A 13 2.41 3.08 10.12
N GLY A 14 3.75 3.12 10.24
CA GLY A 14 4.66 2.35 9.40
C GLY A 14 4.62 2.76 7.92
N ASN A 15 4.38 1.79 7.04
CA ASN A 15 4.40 1.96 5.57
C ASN A 15 3.03 2.40 4.99
N GLY A 16 2.23 3.13 5.77
CA GLY A 16 0.89 3.52 5.34
C GLY A 16 0.12 4.38 6.34
N THR A 17 -1.14 4.63 6.01
CA THR A 17 -2.12 5.32 6.86
C THR A 17 -3.11 4.32 7.43
N THR A 18 -3.13 4.20 8.75
CA THR A 18 -4.14 3.39 9.46
C THR A 18 -5.38 4.25 9.70
N VAL A 19 -6.53 3.67 9.37
CA VAL A 19 -7.84 4.30 9.52
C VAL A 19 -8.59 3.60 10.64
N CYS A 20 -9.05 4.36 11.64
CA CYS A 20 -9.77 3.86 12.80
C CYS A 20 -11.10 4.58 12.99
N ASN A 21 -12.06 3.89 13.61
CA ASN A 21 -13.25 4.50 14.16
C ASN A 21 -13.01 4.83 15.64
N LYS A 22 -12.77 6.10 15.95
CA LYS A 22 -12.50 6.58 17.31
C LYS A 22 -13.71 6.51 18.24
N ALA A 23 -14.91 6.42 17.70
CA ALA A 23 -16.12 6.25 18.50
C ALA A 23 -16.29 4.83 19.07
N VAL A 24 -15.47 3.87 18.61
CA VAL A 24 -15.47 2.49 19.10
C VAL A 24 -14.10 2.14 19.64
N TYR A 25 -14.07 1.74 20.90
CA TYR A 25 -12.86 1.33 21.59
C TYR A 25 -12.90 -0.18 21.81
N GLU A 26 -11.94 -0.91 21.26
CA GLU A 26 -11.83 -2.36 21.35
C GLU A 26 -10.40 -2.74 21.76
N HIS A 27 -10.26 -3.63 22.73
CA HIS A 27 -8.97 -4.17 23.18
C HIS A 27 -7.91 -3.12 23.61
N GLY A 28 -8.32 -1.94 24.07
CA GLY A 28 -7.38 -0.89 24.48
C GLY A 28 -6.96 0.06 23.36
N ASP A 29 -7.55 -0.05 22.17
CA ASP A 29 -7.29 0.83 21.03
C ASP A 29 -8.56 1.23 20.29
N TYR A 30 -8.47 2.24 19.42
CA TYR A 30 -9.57 2.56 18.52
C TYR A 30 -9.74 1.44 17.48
N LYS A 31 -10.99 1.06 17.20
CA LYS A 31 -11.29 0.01 16.22
C LYS A 31 -10.68 0.36 14.86
N THR A 32 -9.71 -0.42 14.41
CA THR A 32 -9.14 -0.26 13.07
C THR A 32 -10.13 -0.73 12.02
N ILE A 33 -10.44 0.12 11.05
CA ILE A 33 -11.42 -0.15 9.99
C ILE A 33 -10.76 -0.41 8.65
N ALA A 34 -9.64 0.24 8.37
CA ALA A 34 -8.90 0.07 7.13
C ALA A 34 -7.42 0.43 7.31
N HIS A 35 -6.61 -0.03 6.37
CA HIS A 35 -5.22 0.41 6.22
C HIS A 35 -4.98 0.78 4.76
N ILE A 36 -4.37 1.93 4.54
CA ILE A 36 -4.00 2.45 3.22
C ILE A 36 -2.48 2.29 3.10
N SER A 37 -2.01 1.50 2.15
CA SER A 37 -0.57 1.36 1.90
C SER A 37 0.02 2.68 1.36
N ASN A 38 1.34 2.85 1.45
CA ASN A 38 2.03 3.96 0.79
C ASN A 38 1.81 4.00 -0.74
N HIS A 39 1.44 2.88 -1.34
CA HIS A 39 1.09 2.79 -2.77
C HIS A 39 -0.38 3.16 -3.05
N GLY A 40 -1.16 3.48 -2.01
CA GLY A 40 -2.57 3.85 -2.11
C GLY A 40 -3.53 2.67 -2.21
N VAL A 41 -3.10 1.45 -1.88
CA VAL A 41 -3.98 0.28 -1.84
C VAL A 41 -4.71 0.28 -0.49
N ILE A 42 -6.04 0.23 -0.55
CA ILE A 42 -6.89 0.19 0.65
C ILE A 42 -7.20 -1.26 1.01
N LYS A 43 -6.90 -1.65 2.25
CA LYS A 43 -7.33 -2.91 2.84
C LYS A 43 -8.33 -2.63 3.95
N PHE A 44 -9.58 -3.05 3.75
CA PHE A 44 -10.63 -2.94 4.76
C PHE A 44 -10.58 -4.13 5.73
N TYR A 45 -10.81 -3.86 7.01
CA TYR A 45 -10.95 -4.86 8.08
C TYR A 45 -12.39 -5.00 8.57
N VAL A 46 -13.27 -4.14 8.07
CA VAL A 46 -14.71 -4.12 8.34
C VAL A 46 -15.47 -4.16 7.02
N PRO A 47 -16.73 -4.64 7.00
CA PRO A 47 -17.59 -4.54 5.83
C PRO A 47 -17.79 -3.08 5.41
N GLU A 48 -17.92 -2.82 4.11
CA GLU A 48 -18.04 -1.45 3.58
C GLU A 48 -19.29 -0.73 4.08
N ASP A 49 -20.36 -1.48 4.38
CA ASP A 49 -21.64 -0.98 4.90
C ASP A 49 -21.50 -0.36 6.31
N TYR A 50 -20.42 -0.70 7.03
CA TYR A 50 -20.09 -0.14 8.33
C TYR A 50 -19.57 1.31 8.22
N ILE A 51 -19.02 1.69 7.06
CA ILE A 51 -18.35 2.97 6.86
C ILE A 51 -19.34 3.94 6.23
N PRO A 52 -19.66 5.08 6.88
CA PRO A 52 -20.55 6.07 6.30
C PRO A 52 -19.93 6.68 5.03
N ALA A 53 -20.77 7.04 4.06
CA ALA A 53 -20.33 7.48 2.73
C ALA A 53 -19.32 8.64 2.75
N ASP A 54 -19.51 9.64 3.64
CA ASP A 54 -18.54 10.75 3.82
C ASP A 54 -17.16 10.26 4.26
N ALA A 55 -17.11 9.30 5.19
CA ALA A 55 -15.86 8.73 5.65
C ALA A 55 -15.21 7.86 4.56
N MET A 56 -16.01 7.08 3.83
CA MET A 56 -15.54 6.28 2.70
C MET A 56 -14.91 7.17 1.63
N GLU A 57 -15.53 8.31 1.30
CA GLU A 57 -14.97 9.28 0.35
C GLU A 57 -13.62 9.85 0.85
N LYS A 58 -13.51 10.19 2.13
CA LYS A 58 -12.26 10.66 2.73
C LYS A 58 -11.15 9.61 2.68
N ILE A 59 -11.49 8.33 2.93
CA ILE A 59 -10.55 7.21 2.83
C ILE A 59 -10.04 7.08 1.39
N LYS A 60 -10.96 7.08 0.41
CA LYS A 60 -10.62 7.01 -1.03
C LYS A 60 -9.72 8.17 -1.46
N LYS A 61 -10.10 9.42 -1.14
CA LYS A 61 -9.29 10.61 -1.43
C LYS A 61 -7.89 10.53 -0.82
N THR A 62 -7.78 9.99 0.40
CA THR A 62 -6.48 9.82 1.06
C THR A 62 -5.64 8.78 0.35
N ALA A 63 -6.24 7.66 -0.06
CA ALA A 63 -5.55 6.62 -0.83
C ALA A 63 -5.08 7.12 -2.20
N GLU A 64 -5.91 7.88 -2.92
CA GLU A 64 -5.54 8.52 -4.18
C GLU A 64 -4.39 9.50 -3.98
N ARG A 65 -4.43 10.32 -2.92
CA ARG A 65 -3.32 11.23 -2.59
C ARG A 65 -2.03 10.46 -2.31
N SER A 66 -2.07 9.41 -1.49
CA SER A 66 -0.89 8.57 -1.22
C SER A 66 -0.34 7.93 -2.49
N LYS A 67 -1.20 7.44 -3.39
CA LYS A 67 -0.80 6.92 -4.70
C LYS A 67 -0.12 7.99 -5.56
N ALA A 68 -0.70 9.19 -5.63
CA ALA A 68 -0.14 10.30 -6.39
C ALA A 68 1.22 10.74 -5.84
N GLU A 69 1.34 10.91 -4.52
CA GLU A 69 2.61 11.26 -3.86
C GLU A 69 3.69 10.19 -4.08
N PHE A 70 3.30 8.91 -4.06
CA PHE A 70 4.21 7.81 -4.37
C PHE A 70 4.67 7.87 -5.82
N LEU A 71 3.75 8.00 -6.79
CA LEU A 71 4.07 8.06 -8.21
C LEU A 71 4.94 9.27 -8.56
N GLU A 72 4.68 10.43 -7.96
CA GLU A 72 5.51 11.62 -8.13
C GLU A 72 6.95 11.36 -7.71
N LYS A 73 7.14 10.81 -6.49
CA LYS A 73 8.47 10.43 -5.99
C LYS A 73 9.10 9.31 -6.81
N TRP A 74 8.30 8.38 -7.31
CA TRP A 74 8.74 7.25 -8.12
C TRP A 74 9.28 7.72 -9.49
N ASN A 75 8.60 8.66 -10.13
CA ASN A 75 9.01 9.21 -11.42
C ASN A 75 10.28 10.05 -11.35
N GLN A 76 10.62 10.58 -10.17
CA GLN A 76 11.88 11.29 -9.93
C GLN A 76 13.06 10.34 -9.66
N LYS A 77 12.82 9.04 -9.42
CA LYS A 77 13.90 8.07 -9.15
C LYS A 77 14.61 7.67 -10.43
N THR A 78 15.93 7.56 -10.33
CA THR A 78 16.76 6.92 -11.36
C THR A 78 16.46 5.42 -11.44
N THR A 79 16.79 4.80 -12.57
CA THR A 79 16.64 3.36 -12.81
C THR A 79 17.29 2.52 -11.69
N ARG A 80 18.46 2.95 -11.19
CA ARG A 80 19.14 2.30 -10.07
C ARG A 80 18.35 2.38 -8.77
N GLN A 81 17.85 3.56 -8.42
CA GLN A 81 17.06 3.74 -7.19
C GLN A 81 15.74 2.98 -7.23
N LYS A 82 15.11 2.85 -8.41
CA LYS A 82 13.93 2.00 -8.60
C LYS A 82 14.27 0.53 -8.35
N CYS A 83 15.38 0.06 -8.92
CA CYS A 83 15.88 -1.30 -8.71
C CYS A 83 16.14 -1.59 -7.23
N GLU A 84 16.89 -0.72 -6.55
CA GLU A 84 17.19 -0.85 -5.11
C GLU A 84 15.91 -0.89 -4.28
N TYR A 85 14.94 -0.01 -4.57
CA TYR A 85 13.65 -0.02 -3.87
C TYR A 85 12.91 -1.36 -4.05
N MET A 86 12.80 -1.86 -5.29
CA MET A 86 12.07 -3.12 -5.55
C MET A 86 12.73 -4.33 -4.89
N LEU A 87 14.06 -4.38 -4.89
CA LEU A 87 14.80 -5.47 -4.25
C LEU A 87 14.74 -5.40 -2.71
N ASP A 88 14.64 -4.20 -2.13
CA ASP A 88 14.49 -4.00 -0.68
C ASP A 88 13.09 -4.36 -0.16
N ILE A 89 12.08 -4.47 -1.03
CA ILE A 89 10.73 -4.87 -0.63
C ILE A 89 10.80 -6.25 0.05
N PRO A 90 10.39 -6.36 1.33
CA PRO A 90 10.44 -7.63 2.04
C PRO A 90 9.53 -8.64 1.35
N SER A 91 9.99 -9.88 1.21
CA SER A 91 9.18 -10.98 0.68
C SER A 91 7.94 -11.17 1.55
N ILE A 92 6.76 -10.79 1.03
CA ILE A 92 5.49 -10.98 1.74
C ILE A 92 5.10 -12.46 1.59
N GLY A 93 5.56 -13.30 2.51
CA GLY A 93 5.20 -14.72 2.58
C GLY A 93 5.96 -15.50 3.65
N TYR A 94 5.25 -16.26 4.47
CA TYR A 94 5.85 -17.31 5.29
C TYR A 94 6.44 -18.38 4.36
N GLY A 95 7.76 -18.59 4.38
CA GLY A 95 8.39 -19.74 3.70
C GLY A 95 9.58 -19.46 2.79
N GLY A 96 10.19 -18.27 2.81
CA GLY A 96 11.48 -18.04 2.10
C GLY A 96 11.40 -18.09 0.58
N VAL A 97 10.21 -17.85 0.00
CA VAL A 97 10.05 -17.73 -1.45
C VAL A 97 10.74 -16.42 -1.87
N MET A 98 11.78 -16.56 -2.70
CA MET A 98 12.59 -15.46 -3.22
C MET A 98 11.69 -14.30 -3.69
N ASN A 99 12.02 -13.07 -3.29
CA ASN A 99 11.28 -11.88 -3.71
C ASN A 99 11.10 -11.92 -5.25
N PRO A 100 9.87 -11.71 -5.77
CA PRO A 100 9.56 -11.88 -7.19
C PRO A 100 10.41 -10.99 -8.11
N PHE A 101 10.89 -9.86 -7.61
CA PHE A 101 11.81 -8.97 -8.31
C PHE A 101 13.20 -9.60 -8.44
N TYR A 102 13.68 -10.34 -7.43
CA TYR A 102 14.92 -11.13 -7.55
C TYR A 102 14.78 -12.25 -8.58
N VAL A 103 13.62 -12.90 -8.67
CA VAL A 103 13.39 -13.95 -9.68
C VAL A 103 13.43 -13.35 -11.09
N ILE A 104 12.76 -12.21 -11.31
CA ILE A 104 12.82 -11.48 -12.59
C ILE A 104 14.25 -11.04 -12.88
N TRP A 105 14.94 -10.51 -11.88
CA TRP A 105 16.33 -10.11 -12.00
C TRP A 105 17.20 -11.29 -12.45
N ASP A 106 17.10 -12.44 -11.80
CA ASP A 106 17.95 -13.60 -12.04
C ASP A 106 17.67 -14.26 -13.39
N ASN A 107 16.40 -14.38 -13.77
CA ASN A 107 15.98 -15.05 -15.00
C ASN A 107 16.25 -14.22 -16.27
N ASN A 108 16.55 -12.93 -16.15
CA ASN A 108 16.76 -12.02 -17.27
C ASN A 108 18.18 -11.42 -17.26
N ARG A 109 19.17 -12.17 -16.79
CA ARG A 109 20.58 -11.70 -16.69
C ARG A 109 21.21 -11.34 -18.03
N ASP A 110 20.70 -11.89 -19.13
CA ASP A 110 21.09 -11.62 -20.51
C ASP A 110 20.62 -10.25 -21.03
N LEU A 111 19.58 -9.67 -20.41
CA LEU A 111 19.07 -8.35 -20.79
C LEU A 111 19.93 -7.22 -20.19
N PRO A 112 19.97 -6.04 -20.85
CA PRO A 112 20.60 -4.87 -20.27
C PRO A 112 19.89 -4.45 -18.96
N PHE A 113 20.64 -3.79 -18.07
CA PHE A 113 20.17 -3.38 -16.74
C PHE A 113 18.81 -2.67 -16.77
N GLU A 114 18.64 -1.73 -17.71
CA GLU A 114 17.44 -0.90 -17.79
C GLU A 114 16.18 -1.72 -18.16
N GLU A 115 16.31 -2.67 -19.09
CA GLU A 115 15.21 -3.56 -19.48
C GLU A 115 14.81 -4.50 -18.33
N ARG A 116 15.79 -4.99 -17.56
CA ARG A 116 15.51 -5.80 -16.35
C ARG A 116 14.74 -5.00 -15.31
N VAL A 117 15.13 -3.74 -15.10
CA VAL A 117 14.44 -2.85 -14.16
C VAL A 117 13.03 -2.53 -14.64
N LYS A 118 12.83 -2.34 -15.94
CA LYS A 118 11.50 -2.14 -16.53
C LYS A 118 10.58 -3.34 -16.30
N LEU A 119 11.06 -4.57 -16.51
CA LEU A 119 10.29 -5.78 -16.22
C LEU A 119 9.93 -5.91 -14.73
N MET A 120 10.85 -5.57 -13.83
CA MET A 120 10.56 -5.53 -12.39
C MET A 120 9.52 -4.46 -12.05
N GLU A 121 9.62 -3.28 -12.67
CA GLU A 121 8.71 -2.15 -12.47
C GLU A 121 7.29 -2.50 -12.95
N GLU A 122 7.15 -3.14 -14.12
CA GLU A 122 5.87 -3.65 -14.60
C GLU A 122 5.25 -4.64 -13.61
N LYS A 123 6.05 -5.58 -13.08
CA LYS A 123 5.57 -6.52 -12.07
C LYS A 123 5.21 -5.83 -10.76
N PHE A 124 5.96 -4.81 -10.37
CA PHE A 124 5.74 -4.06 -9.15
C PHE A 124 4.38 -3.36 -9.21
N PHE A 125 4.10 -2.65 -10.30
CA PHE A 125 2.81 -1.98 -10.49
C PHE A 125 1.64 -2.98 -10.58
N GLN A 126 1.83 -4.17 -11.15
CA GLN A 126 0.77 -5.19 -11.17
C GLN A 126 0.44 -5.79 -9.79
N THR A 127 1.39 -5.78 -8.86
CA THR A 127 1.25 -6.50 -7.58
C THR A 127 0.99 -5.58 -6.40
N HIS A 128 1.37 -4.31 -6.50
CA HIS A 128 1.35 -3.35 -5.39
C HIS A 128 0.49 -2.10 -5.65
N MET A 129 -0.10 -1.95 -6.85
CA MET A 129 -0.91 -0.79 -7.26
C MET A 129 -2.17 -1.14 -8.02
#